data_AF-X0Y2P5-F1
#
_entry.id   AF-X0Y2P5-F1
#
_cell.length_a   1.000
_cell.length_b   1.000
_cell.length_c   1.000
_cell.angle_alpha   90.00
_cell.angle_beta   90.00
_cell.angle_gamma   90.00
#
_symmetry.space_group_name_H-M   'P 1'
#
loop_
_entity.id
_entity.type
_entity.pdbx_description
1 polymer ?
#
loop_
_entity_poly.entity_id
_entity_poly.type
_entity_poly.pdbx_seq_one_letter_code
_entity_poly.pdbx_strand_id
1 'polypeptide(L)' 'IRFEEFDEGLGAQVLHVGPYDAELPTIIRLHKFIEESGYELRGRHHEIYFGDPRRTAPEKLKTILRQPVA' A
#
# COMPACT_ATOMS: atom_id res chain seq x y z
N ILE A 1 17.45 -6.78 18.42
CA ILE A 1 16.73 -7.08 17.17
C ILE A 1 16.14 -8.48 17.33
N ARG A 2 14.86 -8.66 17.00
CA ARG A 2 14.18 -9.96 17.01
C ARG A 2 13.71 -10.24 15.60
N PHE A 3 13.78 -11.51 15.19
CA PHE A 3 13.26 -12.00 13.92
C PHE A 3 11.97 -12.77 14.18
N GLU A 4 11.00 -12.61 13.30
CA GLU A 4 9.72 -13.32 13.34
C GLU A 4 9.27 -13.63 11.92
N GLU A 5 8.52 -14.72 11.77
CA GLU A 5 7.80 -15.04 10.54
C GLU A 5 6.53 -14.20 10.51
N PHE A 6 6.24 -13.59 9.37
CA PHE A 6 5.07 -12.76 9.16
C PHE A 6 4.29 -13.29 7.97
N ASP A 7 3.09 -13.82 8.23
CA ASP A 7 2.12 -14.18 7.19
C ASP A 7 0.97 -13.15 7.22
N GLU A 8 0.94 -12.32 6.18
CA GLU A 8 -0.09 -11.30 6.02
C GLU A 8 -1.43 -11.88 5.54
N GLY A 9 -1.38 -13.02 4.85
CA GLY A 9 -2.52 -13.63 4.16
C GLY A 9 -2.95 -12.86 2.90
N LEU A 10 -4.24 -12.95 2.58
CA LEU A 10 -4.82 -12.31 1.40
C LEU A 10 -4.82 -10.78 1.55
N GLY A 11 -4.42 -10.08 0.48
CA GLY A 11 -4.42 -8.63 0.44
C GLY A 11 -4.57 -8.12 -0.99
N ALA A 12 -5.16 -6.93 -1.11
CA ALA A 12 -5.16 -6.18 -2.35
C ALA A 12 -4.03 -5.14 -2.30
N GLN A 13 -3.41 -4.85 -3.44
CA GLN A 13 -2.32 -3.89 -3.51
C GLN A 13 -2.33 -3.06 -4.79
N VAL A 14 -1.79 -1.85 -4.70
CA VAL A 14 -1.64 -0.93 -5.83
C VAL A 14 -0.31 -0.19 -5.72
N LEU A 15 0.33 0.05 -6.86
CA LEU A 15 1.51 0.89 -6.93
C LEU A 15 1.09 2.37 -7.00
N HIS A 16 1.46 3.15 -5.99
CA HIS A 16 1.44 4.61 -6.05
C HIS A 16 2.74 5.10 -6.71
N VAL A 17 2.61 6.05 -7.63
CA VAL A 17 3.74 6.77 -8.22
C VAL A 17 3.50 8.26 -8.00
N GLY A 18 4.37 8.89 -7.21
CA GLY A 18 4.18 10.26 -6.74
C GLY A 18 4.58 10.46 -5.28
N PRO A 19 4.43 11.68 -4.75
CA PRO A 19 4.80 12.01 -3.39
C PRO A 19 3.86 11.34 -2.37
N TYR A 20 4.41 11.00 -1.19
CA TYR A 20 3.69 10.28 -0.14
C TYR A 20 2.43 11.01 0.35
N ASP A 21 2.44 12.34 0.38
CA ASP A 21 1.27 13.15 0.76
C ASP A 21 0.12 13.11 -0.27
N ALA A 22 0.37 12.59 -1.47
CA ALA A 22 -0.60 12.41 -2.54
C ALA A 22 -1.09 10.95 -2.67
N GLU A 23 -0.84 10.10 -1.67
CA GLU A 23 -1.26 8.70 -1.69
C GLU A 23 -2.76 8.51 -1.46
N LEU A 24 -3.43 9.45 -0.78
CA LEU A 24 -4.83 9.32 -0.37
C LEU A 24 -5.80 8.95 -1.52
N PRO A 25 -5.77 9.57 -2.71
CA PRO A 25 -6.62 9.16 -3.83
C PRO A 25 -6.35 7.72 -4.29
N THR A 26 -5.11 7.25 -4.17
CA THR A 26 -4.73 5.87 -4.53
C THR A 26 -5.27 4.87 -3.50
N ILE A 27 -5.23 5.22 -2.21
CA ILE A 27 -5.83 4.43 -1.12
C ILE A 27 -7.34 4.30 -1.31
N ILE A 28 -8.04 5.41 -1.57
CA ILE A 28 -9.49 5.41 -1.80
C ILE A 28 -9.84 4.50 -2.98
N ARG A 29 -9.09 4.56 -4.09
CA ARG A 29 -9.29 3.68 -5.25
C ARG A 29 -9.06 2.20 -4.89
N LEU A 30 -8.05 1.89 -4.09
CA LEU A 30 -7.80 0.53 -3.62
C LEU A 30 -8.96 0.02 -2.77
N HIS A 31 -9.46 0.82 -1.82
CA HIS A 31 -10.59 0.44 -0.96
C HIS A 31 -11.86 0.21 -1.76
N LYS A 32 -12.15 1.08 -2.73
CA LYS A 32 -13.28 0.88 -3.65
C LYS A 32 -13.16 -0.42 -4.44
N PHE A 33 -11.97 -0.73 -4.96
CA PHE A 33 -11.73 -1.99 -5.68
C PHE A 33 -11.95 -3.21 -4.78
N ILE A 34 -11.55 -3.15 -3.51
CA ILE A 34 -11.75 -4.22 -2.53
C ILE A 34 -13.25 -4.48 -2.32
N GLU A 35 -14.02 -3.41 -2.07
CA GLU A 35 -15.47 -3.48 -1.90
C GLU A 35 -16.16 -4.03 -3.15
N GLU A 36 -15.82 -3.53 -4.34
CA GLU A 36 -16.37 -3.99 -5.62
C GLU A 36 -16.01 -5.46 -5.92
N SER A 37 -14.91 -5.95 -5.35
CA SER A 37 -14.47 -7.35 -5.49
C SER A 37 -15.13 -8.29 -4.47
N GLY A 38 -16.02 -7.78 -3.60
CA GLY A 38 -16.75 -8.57 -2.61
C GLY A 38 -15.95 -8.92 -1.35
N TYR A 39 -14.87 -8.19 -1.09
CA TYR A 39 -14.03 -8.37 0.11
C TYR A 39 -14.24 -7.24 1.12
N GLU A 40 -13.88 -7.51 2.37
CA GLU A 40 -13.85 -6.50 3.44
C GLU A 40 -12.42 -6.08 3.80
N LEU A 41 -12.25 -4.82 4.19
CA LEU A 41 -10.96 -4.32 4.70
C LEU A 41 -10.62 -5.02 6.02
N ARG A 42 -9.40 -5.52 6.15
CA ARG A 42 -8.90 -6.14 7.39
C ARG A 42 -7.58 -5.51 7.82
N GLY A 43 -7.43 -5.26 9.12
CA GLY A 43 -6.17 -4.78 9.69
C GLY A 43 -5.74 -3.41 9.18
N ARG A 44 -4.45 -3.09 9.33
CA ARG A 44 -3.85 -1.85 8.82
C ARG A 44 -3.35 -2.07 7.41
N HIS A 45 -3.41 -1.04 6.57
CA HIS A 45 -2.65 -1.08 5.32
C HIS A 45 -1.14 -1.04 5.62
N HIS A 46 -0.36 -1.63 4.72
CA HIS A 46 1.08 -1.61 4.74
C HIS A 46 1.61 -0.84 3.54
N GLU A 47 2.62 -0.01 3.79
CA GLU A 47 3.30 0.77 2.77
C GLU A 47 4.70 0.19 2.57
N ILE A 48 5.03 -0.17 1.33
CA ILE A 48 6.35 -0.68 0.96
C ILE A 48 7.00 0.36 0.06
N TYR A 49 7.94 1.12 0.63
CA TYR A 49 8.65 2.18 -0.07
C TYR A 49 9.80 1.61 -0.91
N PHE A 50 9.87 2.05 -2.16
CA PHE A 50 10.96 1.68 -3.06
C PHE A 50 12.01 2.79 -3.11
N GLY A 51 13.26 2.40 -2.87
CA GLY A 51 14.41 3.29 -2.99
C GLY A 51 14.55 4.28 -1.84
N ASP A 52 15.40 5.29 -2.04
CA ASP A 52 15.68 6.33 -1.06
C ASP A 52 14.94 7.63 -1.44
N PRO A 53 13.98 8.12 -0.62
CA PRO A 53 13.25 9.34 -0.91
C PRO A 53 14.12 10.60 -0.93
N ARG A 54 15.32 10.55 -0.32
CA ARG A 54 16.27 11.68 -0.34
C ARG A 54 17.01 11.80 -1.67
N ARG A 55 16.92 10.77 -2.53
CA ARG A 55 17.64 10.67 -3.81
C ARG A 55 16.73 10.61 -5.02
N THR A 56 15.42 10.49 -4.80
CA THR A 56 14.42 10.32 -5.84
C THR A 56 13.51 11.54 -5.86
N ALA A 57 13.30 12.12 -7.04
CA ALA A 57 12.37 13.24 -7.17
C ALA A 57 10.94 12.80 -6.77
N PRO A 58 10.15 13.63 -6.06
CA PRO A 58 8.87 13.21 -5.48
C PRO A 58 7.91 12.57 -6.48
N GLU A 59 7.85 13.07 -7.72
CA GLU A 59 7.02 12.56 -8.80
C GLU A 59 7.43 11.18 -9.34
N LYS A 60 8.61 10.69 -8.95
CA LYS A 60 9.17 9.38 -9.32
C LYS A 60 9.20 8.40 -8.15
N LEU A 61 8.82 8.83 -6.95
CA LEU A 61 8.70 7.94 -5.79
C LEU A 61 7.68 6.85 -6.08
N LYS A 62 7.95 5.66 -5.55
CA LYS A 62 7.12 4.48 -5.73
C LYS A 62 6.85 3.85 -4.39
N THR A 63 5.57 3.66 -4.07
CA THR A 63 5.10 2.99 -2.85
C THR A 63 4.11 1.92 -3.26
N ILE A 64 4.30 0.67 -2.82
CA ILE A 64 3.19 -0.28 -2.85
C ILE A 64 2.32 0.01 -1.63
N LEU A 65 1.07 0.35 -1.88
CA LEU A 65 0.02 0.44 -0.88
C LEU A 65 -0.71 -0.90 -0.88
N ARG A 66 -0.65 -1.62 0.24
CA ARG A 66 -1.27 -2.93 0.41
C ARG A 66 -2.28 -2.89 1.54
N GLN A 67 -3.46 -3.45 1.33
CA GLN A 67 -4.49 -3.59 2.34
C GLN A 67 -4.84 -5.08 2.50
N PRO A 68 -4.66 -5.68 3.69
CA PRO A 68 -5.17 -7.01 3.97
C PRO A 68 -6.69 -7.03 3.87
N VAL A 69 -7.23 -8.17 3.43
CA VAL A 69 -8.68 -8.35 3.21
C VAL A 69 -9.18 -9.66 3.83
N ALA A 70 -10.50 -9.80 3.94
CA ALA A 70 -11.21 -11.02 4.32
C ALA A 70 -12.42 -11.26 3.40
#